data_AF-A0A952HCU7-F1
#
_entry.id   AF-A0A952HCU7-F1
#
_cell.length_a   1.000
_cell.length_b   1.000
_cell.length_c   1.000
_cell.angle_alpha   90.00
_cell.angle_beta   90.00
_cell.angle_gamma   90.00
#
_symmetry.space_group_name_H-M   'P 1'
#
loop_
_entity.id
_entity.type
_entity.pdbx_description
1 polymer ?
#
loop_
_entity_poly.entity_id
_entity_poly.type
_entity_poly.pdbx_seq_one_letter_code
_entity_poly.pdbx_strand_id
1 'polypeptide(L)'
;LPDVAITDFRNIRQHRYEPSSDEWPIGRHYCRATVNLSDGRDRSIFYLIEEGQGFASIGDNVEFCVSGFDRWLVYNGRCRVLR
;
A
#
# COMPACT_ATOMS: atom_id res chain seq x y z
N LEU A 1 18.38 -1.00 6.00
CA LEU A 1 17.84 -0.97 4.63
C LEU A 1 18.56 0.13 3.87
N PRO A 2 18.77 0.00 2.56
CA PRO A 2 19.33 1.12 1.80
C PRO A 2 18.40 2.32 1.92
N ASP A 3 18.97 3.50 2.08
CA ASP A 3 18.24 4.77 2.10
C ASP A 3 17.98 5.19 0.65
N VAL A 4 16.74 5.02 0.20
CA VAL A 4 16.32 5.24 -1.18
C VAL A 4 14.95 5.91 -1.21
N ALA A 5 14.73 6.74 -2.23
CA ALA A 5 13.46 7.37 -2.48
C ALA A 5 12.67 6.60 -3.55
N ILE A 6 11.34 6.62 -3.44
CA ILE A 6 10.47 6.28 -4.57
C ILE A 6 10.46 7.49 -5.51
N THR A 7 10.80 7.26 -6.78
CA THR A 7 10.94 8.32 -7.78
C THR A 7 9.81 8.30 -8.81
N ASP A 8 9.20 7.14 -9.05
CA ASP A 8 8.08 6.99 -9.99
C ASP A 8 7.22 5.75 -9.66
N PHE A 9 5.97 5.76 -10.14
CA PHE A 9 5.02 4.66 -10.05
C PHE A 9 4.53 4.24 -11.44
N ARG A 10 4.56 2.94 -11.71
CA ARG A 10 4.10 2.34 -12.98
C ARG A 10 3.17 1.15 -12.75
N ASN A 11 2.38 0.83 -13.76
CA ASN A 11 1.49 -0.34 -13.78
C ASN A 11 0.56 -0.42 -12.56
N ILE A 12 0.01 0.74 -12.16
CA ILE A 12 -0.90 0.85 -11.02
C ILE A 12 -2.18 0.07 -11.33
N ARG A 13 -2.59 -0.81 -10.42
CA ARG A 13 -3.82 -1.59 -10.57
C ARG A 13 -4.44 -1.90 -9.22
N GLN A 14 -5.75 -1.65 -9.11
CA GLN A 14 -6.59 -2.23 -8.07
C GLN A 14 -6.87 -3.69 -8.41
N HIS A 15 -6.62 -4.59 -7.46
CA HIS A 15 -6.86 -6.02 -7.63
C HIS A 15 -7.91 -6.59 -6.68
N ARG A 16 -8.27 -5.88 -5.61
CA ARG A 16 -9.40 -6.20 -4.74
C ARG A 16 -10.04 -4.91 -4.20
N TYR A 17 -11.37 -4.94 -4.08
CA TYR A 17 -12.15 -3.88 -3.46
C TYR A 17 -13.17 -4.50 -2.52
N GLU A 18 -13.22 -4.01 -1.29
CA GLU A 18 -14.18 -4.40 -0.26
C GLU A 18 -15.01 -3.17 0.09
N PRO A 19 -16.25 -3.05 -0.41
CA PRO A 19 -17.07 -1.87 -0.18
C PRO A 19 -17.51 -1.75 1.29
N SER A 20 -17.77 -0.52 1.73
CA SER A 20 -18.39 -0.28 3.03
C SER A 20 -19.80 -0.87 3.11
N SER A 21 -20.17 -1.37 4.29
CA SER A 21 -21.51 -1.83 4.64
C SER A 21 -21.88 -1.43 6.07
N ASP A 22 -23.13 -1.69 6.47
CA ASP A 22 -23.58 -1.43 7.84
C ASP A 22 -22.76 -2.21 8.90
N GLU A 23 -22.27 -3.39 8.55
CA GLU A 23 -21.41 -4.21 9.42
C GLU A 23 -19.92 -3.80 9.33
N TRP A 24 -19.48 -3.34 8.16
CA TRP A 24 -18.09 -2.99 7.87
C TRP A 24 -18.04 -1.59 7.26
N PRO A 25 -18.04 -0.52 8.08
CA PRO A 25 -18.27 0.84 7.59
C PRO A 25 -17.09 1.44 6.79
N ILE A 26 -15.96 0.73 6.73
CA ILE A 26 -14.73 1.20 6.09
C ILE A 26 -14.59 0.49 4.74
N GLY A 27 -14.73 1.25 3.64
CA GLY A 27 -14.39 0.79 2.30
C GLY A 27 -12.87 0.62 2.15
N ARG A 28 -12.45 -0.47 1.51
CA ARG A 28 -11.03 -0.84 1.36
C ARG A 28 -10.65 -1.12 -0.07
N HIS A 29 -9.67 -0.40 -0.58
CA HIS A 29 -9.09 -0.62 -1.92
C HIS A 29 -7.70 -1.22 -1.80
N TYR A 30 -7.53 -2.44 -2.32
CA TYR A 30 -6.24 -3.11 -2.37
C TYR A 30 -5.64 -2.95 -3.76
N CYS A 31 -4.46 -2.33 -3.78
CA CYS A 31 -3.78 -1.95 -5.00
C CYS A 31 -2.34 -2.45 -5.01
N ARG A 32 -1.82 -2.60 -6.23
CA ARG A 32 -0.41 -2.91 -6.48
C ARG A 32 0.15 -2.02 -7.58
N ALA A 33 1.45 -1.77 -7.52
CA ALA A 33 2.18 -1.08 -8.58
C ALA A 33 3.64 -1.56 -8.63
N THR A 34 4.37 -1.07 -9.62
CA THR A 34 5.84 -1.13 -9.66
C THR A 34 6.39 0.26 -9.36
N VAL A 35 7.35 0.37 -8.44
CA VAL A 35 8.03 1.62 -8.10
C VAL A 35 9.45 1.61 -8.62
N ASN A 36 9.87 2.75 -9.18
CA ASN A 36 11.28 3.02 -9.47
C ASN A 36 11.92 3.66 -8.25
N LEU A 37 13.04 3.09 -7.79
CA LEU A 37 13.79 3.61 -6.65
C LEU A 37 14.98 4.46 -7.10
N SER A 38 15.42 5.39 -6.26
CA SER A 38 16.54 6.30 -6.54
C SER A 38 17.88 5.60 -6.75
N ASP A 39 17.99 4.32 -6.40
CA ASP A 39 19.16 3.47 -6.68
C ASP A 39 19.08 2.77 -8.06
N GLY A 40 18.07 3.10 -8.88
CA GLY A 40 17.83 2.53 -10.20
C GLY A 40 17.14 1.15 -10.18
N ARG A 41 16.71 0.65 -9.02
CA ARG A 41 16.02 -0.64 -8.92
C ARG A 41 14.51 -0.50 -8.97
N ASP A 42 13.88 -1.48 -9.60
CA ASP A 42 12.43 -1.61 -9.61
C ASP A 42 11.96 -2.59 -8.53
N ARG A 43 10.91 -2.24 -7.81
CA ARG A 43 10.29 -3.10 -6.80
C ARG A 43 8.76 -3.08 -6.94
N SER A 44 8.11 -4.16 -6.53
CA SER A 44 6.66 -4.13 -6.36
C SER A 44 6.29 -3.39 -5.07
N ILE A 45 5.26 -2.57 -5.13
CA ILE A 45 4.61 -1.97 -3.96
C ILE A 45 3.17 -2.48 -3.87
N PHE A 46 2.72 -2.69 -2.65
CA PHE A 46 1.33 -2.98 -2.30
C PHE A 46 0.83 -1.90 -1.37
N TYR A 47 -0.38 -1.42 -1.58
CA TYR A 47 -0.98 -0.40 -0.74
C TYR A 47 -2.48 -0.61 -0.57
N LEU A 48 -2.97 -0.22 0.59
CA LEU A 48 -4.36 -0.27 1.02
C LEU A 48 -4.84 1.16 1.24
N ILE A 49 -5.94 1.52 0.61
CA ILE A 49 -6.67 2.77 0.88
C ILE A 49 -7.88 2.42 1.73
N GLU A 50 -8.01 3.06 2.88
CA GLU A 50 -9.18 2.93 3.76
C GLU A 50 -9.97 4.24 3.77
N GLU A 51 -11.21 4.17 3.27
CA GLU A 51 -12.08 5.34 3.11
C GLU A 51 -12.46 5.96 4.45
N GLY A 52 -12.31 7.28 4.58
CA GLY A 52 -12.71 8.02 5.78
C GLY A 52 -11.82 7.79 7.02
N GLN A 53 -10.75 7.01 6.89
CA GLN A 53 -9.84 6.66 7.99
C GLN A 53 -8.64 7.61 8.12
N GLY A 54 -8.65 8.76 7.42
CA GLY A 54 -7.61 9.78 7.53
C GLY A 54 -7.54 10.44 8.92
N PHE A 55 -6.63 11.42 9.06
CA PHE A 55 -6.40 12.08 10.35
C PHE A 55 -7.68 12.73 10.88
N ALA A 56 -8.07 12.38 12.10
CA ALA A 56 -9.34 12.81 12.71
C ALA A 56 -10.57 12.55 11.81
N SER A 57 -10.55 11.44 11.07
CA SER A 57 -11.60 11.04 10.12
C SER A 57 -11.76 11.98 8.93
N ILE A 58 -10.73 12.77 8.60
CA ILE A 58 -10.72 13.64 7.43
C ILE A 58 -9.88 12.98 6.32
N GLY A 59 -10.55 12.60 5.23
CA GLY A 59 -9.93 11.95 4.07
C GLY A 59 -9.65 10.46 4.29
N ASP A 60 -8.82 9.89 3.42
CA ASP A 60 -8.53 8.46 3.41
C ASP A 60 -7.17 8.16 4.06
N ASN A 61 -7.06 6.99 4.69
CA ASN A 61 -5.78 6.45 5.14
C ASN A 61 -5.12 5.64 4.03
N VAL A 62 -3.80 5.76 3.91
CA VAL A 62 -3.02 4.95 2.96
C VAL A 62 -1.91 4.23 3.71
N GLU A 63 -2.01 2.90 3.73
CA GLU A 63 -0.95 2.02 4.19
C GLU A 63 -0.21 1.40 3.01
N PHE A 64 1.11 1.29 3.08
CA PHE A 64 1.89 0.76 1.98
C PHE A 64 3.09 -0.08 2.42
N CYS A 65 3.52 -0.96 1.52
CA CYS A 65 4.68 -1.81 1.70
C CYS A 65 5.39 -2.04 0.37
N VAL A 66 6.67 -1.66 0.32
CA VAL A 66 7.56 -1.98 -0.81
C VAL A 66 8.22 -3.34 -0.57
N SER A 67 8.13 -4.22 -1.55
CA SER A 67 8.72 -5.56 -1.47
C SER A 67 10.22 -5.48 -1.22
N GLY A 68 10.68 -6.15 -0.15
CA GLY A 68 12.07 -6.09 0.32
C GLY A 68 12.35 -5.04 1.39
N PHE A 69 11.39 -4.18 1.72
CA PHE A 69 11.52 -3.17 2.80
C PHE A 69 10.72 -3.50 4.07
N ASP A 70 9.94 -4.59 4.07
CA ASP A 70 9.25 -5.15 5.25
C ASP A 70 10.20 -5.96 6.16
N ARG A 71 11.24 -5.29 6.70
CA ARG A 71 12.29 -5.96 7.50
C ARG A 71 11.76 -6.48 8.84
N TRP A 72 10.79 -5.78 9.41
CA TRP A 72 10.26 -6.07 10.75
C TRP A 72 8.97 -6.89 10.71
N LEU A 73 8.57 -7.36 9.53
CA LEU A 73 7.38 -8.19 9.33
C LEU A 73 6.08 -7.51 9.80
N VAL A 74 6.01 -6.17 9.74
CA VAL A 74 4.82 -5.40 10.11
C VAL A 74 3.63 -5.82 9.23
N TYR A 75 3.91 -6.16 7.97
CA TYR A 75 2.91 -6.65 7.02
C TYR A 75 2.99 -8.17 6.78
N ASN A 76 3.38 -8.93 7.80
CA ASN A 76 3.48 -10.40 7.80
C ASN A 76 4.46 -10.96 6.74
N GLY A 77 5.53 -10.22 6.44
CA GLY A 77 6.59 -10.62 5.51
C GLY A 77 6.15 -10.56 4.06
N ARG A 78 6.97 -9.92 3.21
CA ARG A 78 6.68 -9.74 1.77
C ARG A 78 5.34 -9.04 1.52
N CYS A 79 4.94 -8.13 2.41
CA CYS A 79 3.74 -7.30 2.27
C CYS A 79 2.42 -8.09 2.22
N ARG A 80 2.34 -9.28 2.85
CA ARG A 80 1.19 -10.19 2.73
C ARG A 80 -0.14 -9.56 3.13
N VAL A 81 -0.15 -8.72 4.17
CA VAL A 81 -1.38 -8.07 4.67
C VAL A 81 -2.00 -7.12 3.63
N LEU A 82 -1.17 -6.48 2.80
CA LEU A 82 -1.61 -5.50 1.80
C LEU A 82 -1.81 -6.11 0.40
N ARG A 83 -1.61 -7.43 0.25
CA ARG A 83 -1.73 -8.15 -1.03
C ARG A 83 -3.13 -8.62 -1.34
#